data_AF-A0A956FYK7-F1
#
_entry.id   AF-A0A956FYK7-F1
#
_cell.length_a   1.000
_cell.length_b   1.000
_cell.length_c   1.000
_cell.angle_alpha   90.00
_cell.angle_beta   90.00
_cell.angle_gamma   90.00
#
_symmetry.space_group_name_H-M   'P 1'
#
loop_
_entity.id
_entity.type
_entity.pdbx_description
1 polymer ?
#
loop_
_entity_poly.entity_id
_entity_poly.type
_entity_poly.pdbx_seq_one_letter_code
_entity_poly.pdbx_strand_id
1 'polypeptide(L)'
;MSSTRIPFTREDKEKIASAATWGLVVSVTSLITGALALLVELSSAKASEVFGQMLQTGFTVVINIWLLQASLALRKVASDTNANDQGNLLIGFRKLRAYFMAQVIVILIAVALGVLAFVAMKAL
;
A
#
# COMPACT_ATOMS: atom_id res chain seq x y z
N MET A 1 3.52 -14.14 -34.13
CA MET A 1 2.33 -14.45 -33.31
C MET A 1 2.29 -13.49 -32.13
N SER A 2 1.42 -12.49 -32.18
CA SER A 2 1.26 -11.45 -31.16
C SER A 2 0.26 -11.94 -30.12
N SER A 3 0.76 -12.53 -29.03
CA SER A 3 -0.04 -13.06 -27.92
C SER A 3 -0.03 -12.14 -26.68
N THR A 4 0.09 -10.83 -26.90
CA THR A 4 0.26 -9.84 -25.82
C THR A 4 -1.06 -9.17 -25.37
N ARG A 5 -2.21 -9.65 -25.87
CA ARG A 5 -3.53 -9.20 -25.44
C ARG A 5 -4.26 -10.36 -24.79
N ILE A 6 -4.56 -10.21 -23.50
CA ILE A 6 -5.56 -11.05 -22.85
C ILE A 6 -6.92 -10.45 -23.24
N PRO A 7 -7.85 -11.23 -23.82
CA PRO A 7 -9.19 -10.74 -24.13
C PRO A 7 -9.98 -10.59 -22.83
N PHE A 8 -9.79 -9.47 -22.13
CA PHE A 8 -10.62 -9.12 -20.98
C PHE A 8 -12.04 -8.81 -21.43
N THR A 9 -13.02 -9.35 -20.71
CA THR A 9 -14.40 -8.90 -20.88
C THR A 9 -14.52 -7.44 -20.43
N ARG A 10 -15.57 -6.76 -20.88
CA ARG A 10 -15.85 -5.38 -20.43
C ARG A 10 -16.00 -5.30 -18.90
N GLU A 11 -16.61 -6.32 -18.32
CA GLU A 11 -16.79 -6.45 -16.87
C GLU A 11 -15.46 -6.58 -16.11
N ASP A 12 -14.50 -7.34 -16.65
CA ASP A 12 -13.17 -7.47 -16.04
C ASP A 12 -12.40 -6.14 -16.06
N LYS A 13 -12.51 -5.38 -17.16
CA LYS A 13 -11.89 -4.05 -17.26
C LYS A 13 -12.48 -3.08 -16.25
N GLU A 14 -13.79 -3.12 -16.04
CA GLU A 14 -14.48 -2.29 -15.04
C GLU A 14 -14.07 -2.66 -13.61
N LYS A 15 -13.94 -3.97 -13.30
CA LYS A 15 -13.43 -4.44 -12.00
C LYS A 15 -11.98 -4.00 -11.75
N ILE A 16 -11.12 -4.12 -12.76
CA ILE A 16 -9.71 -3.66 -12.68
C ILE A 16 -9.64 -2.14 -12.51
N ALA A 17 -10.46 -1.38 -13.26
CA ALA A 17 -10.54 0.08 -13.15
C ALA A 17 -11.01 0.52 -11.76
N SER A 18 -12.03 -0.17 -11.21
CA SER A 18 -12.55 0.08 -9.86
C SER A 18 -11.48 -0.21 -8.81
N ALA A 19 -10.83 -1.37 -8.87
CA ALA A 19 -9.75 -1.73 -7.95
C ALA A 19 -8.57 -0.74 -8.00
N ALA A 20 -8.20 -0.31 -9.20
CA ALA A 20 -7.18 0.72 -9.40
C ALA A 20 -7.58 2.08 -8.82
N THR A 21 -8.86 2.46 -8.95
CA THR A 21 -9.36 3.75 -8.46
C THR A 21 -9.45 3.75 -6.93
N TRP A 22 -9.98 2.70 -6.33
CA TRP A 22 -10.03 2.55 -4.87
C TRP A 22 -8.63 2.42 -4.26
N GLY A 23 -7.73 1.67 -4.90
CA GLY A 23 -6.33 1.59 -4.46
C GLY A 23 -5.62 2.95 -4.53
N LEU A 24 -5.90 3.76 -5.57
CA LEU A 24 -5.44 5.15 -5.65
C LEU A 24 -5.96 5.98 -4.49
N VAL A 25 -7.28 5.95 -4.24
CA VAL A 25 -7.91 6.69 -3.14
C VAL A 25 -7.27 6.31 -1.81
N VAL A 26 -7.18 5.01 -1.49
CA VAL A 26 -6.59 4.52 -0.23
C VAL A 26 -5.14 4.96 -0.09
N SER A 27 -4.33 4.83 -1.15
CA SER A 27 -2.92 5.24 -1.11
C SER A 27 -2.76 6.74 -0.87
N VAL A 28 -3.54 7.58 -1.56
CA VAL A 28 -3.48 9.04 -1.42
C VAL A 28 -3.97 9.48 -0.05
N THR A 29 -5.11 8.96 0.42
CA THR A 29 -5.63 9.27 1.75
C THR A 29 -4.63 8.87 2.84
N SER A 30 -4.04 7.68 2.73
CA SER A 30 -3.06 7.21 3.72
C SER A 30 -1.78 8.06 3.75
N LEU A 31 -1.32 8.53 2.59
CA LEU A 31 -0.17 9.44 2.50
C LEU A 31 -0.48 10.81 3.13
N ILE A 32 -1.67 11.35 2.88
CA ILE A 32 -2.12 12.62 3.47
C ILE A 32 -2.24 12.48 4.99
N THR A 33 -2.90 11.42 5.47
CA THR A 33 -3.05 11.17 6.91
C THR A 33 -1.70 11.01 7.61
N GLY A 34 -0.75 10.28 7.00
CA GLY A 34 0.60 10.15 7.53
C GLY A 34 1.36 11.48 7.59
N ALA A 35 1.23 12.31 6.56
CA ALA A 35 1.83 13.64 6.55
C ALA A 35 1.25 14.56 7.64
N LEU A 36 -0.08 14.52 7.84
CA LEU A 36 -0.75 15.28 8.89
C LEU A 36 -0.34 14.81 10.29
N ALA A 37 -0.24 13.50 10.51
CA ALA A 37 0.21 12.94 11.79
C ALA A 37 1.62 13.43 12.16
N LEU A 38 2.57 13.39 11.20
CA LEU A 38 3.91 13.93 11.41
C LEU A 38 3.92 15.42 11.74
N LEU A 39 3.09 16.24 11.08
CA LEU A 39 3.01 17.67 11.35
C LEU A 39 2.49 17.97 12.77
N VAL A 40 1.48 17.22 13.21
CA VAL A 40 0.93 17.34 14.57
C VAL A 40 1.98 16.95 15.61
N GLU A 41 2.72 15.88 15.39
CA GLU A 41 3.70 15.38 16.35
C GLU A 41 4.96 16.22 16.40
N LEU A 42 5.43 16.76 15.27
CA LEU A 42 6.52 17.74 15.24
C LEU A 42 6.15 19.02 16.00
N SER A 43 4.87 19.36 16.10
CA SER A 43 4.40 20.47 16.93
C SER A 43 4.35 20.15 18.43
N SER A 44 4.37 18.86 18.81
CA SER A 44 4.43 18.39 20.18
C SER A 44 5.87 18.04 20.57
N ALA A 45 6.47 18.77 21.51
CA ALA A 45 7.92 18.82 21.74
C ALA A 45 8.63 17.56 22.29
N LYS A 46 8.08 16.35 22.12
CA LYS A 46 8.69 15.10 22.58
C LYS A 46 9.52 14.42 21.49
N ALA A 47 10.80 14.77 21.41
CA ALA A 47 11.74 14.24 20.42
C ALA A 47 11.82 12.69 20.38
N SER A 48 11.58 12.01 21.50
CA SER A 48 11.57 10.54 21.55
C SER A 48 10.35 9.90 20.91
N GLU A 49 9.19 10.58 20.89
CA GLU A 49 7.98 10.10 20.22
C GLU A 49 8.08 10.37 18.70
N VAL A 50 8.61 11.54 18.33
CA VAL A 50 8.83 11.95 16.92
C VAL A 50 9.65 10.92 16.14
N PHE A 51 10.74 10.37 16.70
CA PHE A 51 11.55 9.38 15.99
C PHE A 51 10.79 8.08 15.68
N GLY A 52 10.00 7.58 16.65
CA GLY A 52 9.18 6.39 16.48
C GLY A 52 8.11 6.57 15.40
N GLN A 53 7.46 7.73 15.40
CA GLN A 53 6.46 8.07 14.38
C GLN A 53 7.04 8.40 13.02
N MET A 54 8.24 8.98 12.93
CA MET A 54 8.95 9.15 11.67
C MET A 54 9.25 7.80 11.02
N LEU A 55 9.69 6.81 11.80
CA LEU A 55 9.89 5.45 11.30
C LEU A 55 8.57 4.82 10.86
N GLN A 56 7.53 4.87 11.70
CA GLN A 56 6.22 4.31 11.38
C GLN A 56 5.62 4.95 10.11
N THR A 57 5.68 6.27 10.01
CA THR A 57 5.17 7.01 8.85
C THR A 57 6.02 6.72 7.63
N GLY A 58 7.34 6.65 7.76
CA GLY A 58 8.25 6.25 6.68
C GLY A 58 7.92 4.87 6.11
N PHE A 59 7.73 3.87 6.97
CA PHE A 59 7.29 2.53 6.56
C PHE A 59 5.92 2.56 5.88
N THR A 60 4.96 3.29 6.46
CA THR A 60 3.60 3.42 5.91
C THR A 60 3.62 4.09 4.55
N VAL A 61 4.44 5.12 4.35
CA VAL A 61 4.62 5.82 3.07
C VAL A 61 5.23 4.88 2.04
N VAL A 62 6.30 4.15 2.36
CA VAL A 62 6.93 3.20 1.44
C VAL A 62 5.95 2.11 1.00
N ILE A 63 5.18 1.56 1.94
CA ILE A 63 4.15 0.56 1.66
C ILE A 63 3.05 1.17 0.76
N ASN A 64 2.52 2.35 1.09
CA ASN A 64 1.50 3.01 0.28
C ASN A 64 1.99 3.45 -1.11
N ILE A 65 3.28 3.74 -1.28
CA ILE A 65 3.88 3.98 -2.60
C ILE A 65 3.79 2.73 -3.47
N TRP A 66 3.95 1.53 -2.91
CA TRP A 66 3.74 0.29 -3.68
C TRP A 66 2.27 0.08 -4.06
N LEU A 67 1.33 0.43 -3.19
CA LEU A 67 -0.10 0.43 -3.52
C LEU A 67 -0.42 1.44 -4.63
N LEU A 68 0.17 2.64 -4.57
CA LEU A 68 0.03 3.68 -5.58
C LEU A 68 0.57 3.20 -6.94
N GLN A 69 1.77 2.61 -6.96
CA GLN A 69 2.37 2.05 -8.18
C GLN A 69 1.53 0.90 -8.76
N ALA A 70 1.00 0.02 -7.91
CA ALA A 70 0.11 -1.06 -8.34
C ALA A 70 -1.17 -0.50 -8.97
N SER A 71 -1.77 0.49 -8.33
CA SER A 71 -3.02 1.11 -8.75
C SER A 71 -2.86 1.90 -10.05
N LEU A 72 -1.76 2.64 -10.22
CA LEU A 72 -1.43 3.32 -11.48
C LEU A 72 -1.16 2.33 -12.62
N ALA A 73 -0.50 1.21 -12.35
CA ALA A 73 -0.25 0.16 -13.34
C ALA A 73 -1.56 -0.51 -13.79
N LEU A 74 -2.46 -0.81 -12.85
CA LEU A 74 -3.79 -1.38 -13.14
C LEU A 74 -4.68 -0.39 -13.89
N ARG A 75 -4.61 0.91 -13.56
CA ARG A 75 -5.36 1.96 -14.28
C ARG A 75 -4.92 2.07 -15.74
N LYS A 76 -3.62 1.90 -16.04
CA LYS A 76 -3.11 1.89 -17.42
C LYS A 76 -3.61 0.70 -18.24
N VAL A 77 -3.88 -0.44 -17.60
CA VAL A 77 -4.51 -1.62 -18.25
C VAL A 77 -5.99 -1.34 -18.57
N ALA A 78 -6.66 -0.57 -17.72
CA ALA A 78 -8.07 -0.21 -17.92
C ALA A 78 -8.28 0.93 -18.93
N SER A 79 -7.35 1.89 -19.02
CA SER A 79 -7.56 3.15 -19.73
C SER A 79 -7.28 3.12 -21.23
N ASP A 80 -6.36 2.27 -21.73
CA ASP A 80 -6.16 2.27 -23.17
C ASP A 80 -5.52 1.02 -23.78
N THR A 81 -5.99 0.78 -25.00
CA THR A 81 -5.83 -0.40 -25.83
C THR A 81 -4.61 -0.19 -26.72
N ASN A 82 -3.42 -0.74 -26.43
CA ASN A 82 -2.35 -1.05 -27.43
C ASN A 82 -0.95 -1.44 -26.90
N ALA A 83 -0.64 -1.43 -25.60
CA ALA A 83 0.73 -1.71 -25.16
C ALA A 83 0.80 -2.63 -23.93
N ASN A 84 1.10 -3.91 -24.19
CA ASN A 84 1.62 -4.88 -23.22
C ASN A 84 0.79 -5.04 -21.93
N ASP A 85 -0.50 -5.36 -22.08
CA ASP A 85 -1.46 -5.55 -20.98
C ASP A 85 -0.97 -6.59 -19.95
N GLN A 86 -0.33 -7.66 -20.43
CA GLN A 86 0.27 -8.68 -19.57
C GLN A 86 1.40 -8.13 -18.70
N GLY A 87 2.28 -7.28 -19.27
CA GLY A 87 3.37 -6.67 -18.52
C GLY A 87 2.87 -5.74 -17.41
N ASN A 88 1.89 -4.88 -17.72
CA ASN A 88 1.32 -3.94 -16.76
C ASN A 88 0.53 -4.65 -15.65
N LEU A 89 -0.18 -5.73 -15.96
CA LEU A 89 -0.84 -6.58 -14.98
C LEU A 89 0.16 -7.29 -14.07
N LEU A 90 1.22 -7.86 -14.64
CA LEU A 90 2.22 -8.60 -13.87
C LEU A 90 3.00 -7.66 -12.94
N ILE A 91 3.29 -6.43 -13.39
CA ILE A 91 3.86 -5.37 -12.56
C ILE A 91 2.86 -4.97 -11.46
N GLY A 92 1.60 -4.72 -11.81
CA GLY A 92 0.53 -4.37 -10.88
C GLY A 92 0.36 -5.42 -9.79
N PHE A 93 0.20 -6.69 -10.15
CA PHE A 93 0.09 -7.80 -9.21
C PHE A 93 1.36 -8.04 -8.41
N ARG A 94 2.55 -7.88 -8.99
CA ARG A 94 3.81 -7.99 -8.23
C ARG A 94 3.91 -6.92 -7.15
N LYS A 95 3.52 -5.68 -7.47
CA LYS A 95 3.51 -4.57 -6.51
C LYS A 95 2.41 -4.73 -5.46
N LEU A 96 1.22 -5.19 -5.87
CA LEU A 96 0.12 -5.50 -4.96
C LEU A 96 0.48 -6.65 -4.00
N ARG A 97 1.13 -7.70 -4.51
CA ARG A 97 1.66 -8.81 -3.69
C ARG A 97 2.71 -8.31 -2.71
N ALA A 98 3.64 -7.46 -3.13
CA ALA A 98 4.65 -6.88 -2.24
C ALA A 98 4.00 -6.03 -1.14
N TYR A 99 2.99 -5.22 -1.48
CA TYR A 99 2.18 -4.46 -0.52
C TYR A 99 1.52 -5.38 0.51
N PHE A 100 0.77 -6.41 0.07
CA PHE A 100 0.11 -7.34 0.98
C PHE A 100 1.11 -8.11 1.85
N MET A 101 2.23 -8.57 1.28
CA MET A 101 3.23 -9.32 2.03
C MET A 101 3.90 -8.44 3.10
N ALA A 102 4.21 -7.18 2.77
CA ALA A 102 4.73 -6.22 3.74
C ALA A 102 3.72 -5.94 4.85
N GLN A 103 2.44 -5.78 4.51
CA GLN A 103 1.38 -5.54 5.49
C GLN A 103 1.20 -6.73 6.45
N VAL A 104 1.25 -7.96 5.93
CA VAL A 104 1.20 -9.18 6.75
C VAL A 104 2.39 -9.24 7.72
N ILE A 105 3.60 -8.92 7.26
CA ILE A 105 4.79 -8.88 8.12
C ILE A 105 4.63 -7.84 9.23
N VAL A 106 4.16 -6.63 8.90
CA VAL A 106 3.91 -5.57 9.89
C VAL A 106 2.88 -6.01 10.93
N ILE A 107 1.78 -6.66 10.51
CA ILE A 107 0.77 -7.19 11.43
C ILE A 107 1.35 -8.27 12.33
N LEU A 108 2.14 -9.20 11.80
CA LEU A 108 2.78 -10.24 12.61
C LEU A 108 3.72 -9.66 13.68
N ILE A 109 4.52 -8.66 13.31
CA ILE A 109 5.40 -7.95 14.26
C ILE A 109 4.57 -7.23 15.31
N ALA A 110 3.51 -6.50 14.91
CA ALA A 110 2.64 -5.78 15.84
C ALA A 110 1.95 -6.71 16.84
N VAL A 111 1.46 -7.87 16.39
CA VAL A 111 0.86 -8.89 17.25
C VAL A 111 1.91 -9.47 18.21
N ALA A 112 3.11 -9.81 17.73
CA ALA A 112 4.17 -10.36 18.57
C ALA A 112 4.58 -9.37 19.67
N LEU A 113 4.77 -8.09 19.33
CA LEU A 113 5.07 -7.03 20.30
C LEU A 113 3.91 -6.81 21.28
N GLY A 114 2.67 -6.86 20.80
CA GLY A 114 1.47 -6.76 21.64
C GLY A 114 1.38 -7.88 22.67
N VAL A 115 1.68 -9.12 22.27
CA VAL A 115 1.73 -10.28 23.19
C VAL A 115 2.84 -10.10 24.23
N LEU A 116 4.05 -9.70 23.82
CA LEU A 116 5.17 -9.46 24.73
C LEU A 116 4.85 -8.34 25.74
N ALA A 117 4.26 -7.24 25.28
CA ALA A 117 3.83 -6.15 26.15
C ALA A 117 2.75 -6.62 27.14
N PHE A 118 1.78 -7.42 26.69
CA PHE A 118 0.76 -8.00 27.56
C PHE A 118 1.34 -8.91 28.65
N VAL A 119 2.30 -9.77 28.28
CA VAL A 119 3.00 -10.64 29.24
C VAL A 119 3.81 -9.82 30.23
N ALA A 120 4.56 -8.81 29.76
CA ALA A 120 5.35 -7.93 30.62
C ALA A 120 4.48 -7.17 31.64
N MET A 121 3.31 -6.67 31.22
CA MET A 121 2.36 -6.02 32.13
C MET A 121 1.75 -6.95 33.17
N LYS A 122 1.68 -8.26 32.90
CA LYS A 122 1.21 -9.27 33.86
C LYS A 122 2.30 -9.72 34.82
N ALA A 123 3.56 -9.49 34.50
CA ALA A 123 4.72 -9.85 35.31
C ALA A 123 5.17 -8.74 36.29
N LEU A 124 4.66 -7.51 36.12
CA LEU A 124 4.77 -6.39 37.05
C LEU A 124 3.61 -6.39 38.05
#